data_AF-A0A6I8M9U6-F1
#
_entry.id   AF-A0A6I8M9U6-F1
#
_cell.length_a   1.000
_cell.length_b   1.000
_cell.length_c   1.000
_cell.angle_alpha   90.00
_cell.angle_beta   90.00
_cell.angle_gamma   90.00
#
_symmetry.space_group_name_H-M   'P 1'
#
loop_
_entity.id
_entity.type
_entity.pdbx_description
1 polymer ?
#
loop_
_entity_poly.entity_id
_entity_poly.type
_entity_poly.pdbx_seq_one_letter_code
_entity_poly.pdbx_strand_id
1 'polypeptide(L)'
;MTMRSPRTLATVAIAVATYVLALVATALLPWFTGREPAFAVLRAREREREATPELLNAIREQFDLPRTPWESVSRWFSGVARGDFGTSWVNPAQGAWSQATHGLGITATLTFVSTVLCLIVAVLIVAPRIAGAARGRRGGVAAPQLLAALAALPDFVVAVILLWLCALTLRILPVGGWSSPAHMVLPSLALGVCAGGVYGRVLLISADSASQEPWVEAWRINGVAHNRITRALLWRSFVPTIPLLTLFFAGTLASTAAVEVTFNIPGFGRTVVDSALNSDLPVLQAAVFVVLVVGALSGVVSTTLRRVILRRLEGDVAGVSLSTGTTATSVVFDRVSLIVAAIPLIAVAAGMIRSAAINADDRFASYSAAHPLGADQLGRDIWARLADGFSYSIGVAVLVTALCAVIGLIAGHLGSWVLHIGDVLNAFPAVLLGLILAGALGPSTTTAAIAVLMVGWIPLASHCAAVVQEARASGHYRYAATMGASRWHLLRHHVLPWTTLAVVRHAVGRIAHNAISLAALGYLGVGASVGSPDWGVILEESTHYLERAPWMAIGPMLCLVALGVVAALATDSVGRRQAVDVAS
;
A
#
# COMPACT_ATOMS: atom_id res chain seq x y z
N MET A 1 2.19 -40.45 -8.22
CA MET A 1 3.23 -39.57 -8.79
C MET A 1 2.57 -38.66 -9.79
N THR A 2 2.47 -37.37 -9.46
CA THR A 2 1.57 -36.41 -10.10
C THR A 2 2.25 -35.72 -11.28
N MET A 3 1.66 -35.85 -12.47
CA MET A 3 2.00 -35.03 -13.64
C MET A 3 1.82 -33.55 -13.28
N ARG A 4 2.93 -32.80 -13.13
CA ARG A 4 2.87 -31.34 -13.01
C ARG A 4 2.42 -30.80 -14.37
N SER A 5 1.23 -30.19 -14.43
CA SER A 5 0.75 -29.61 -15.68
C SER A 5 1.74 -28.53 -16.18
N PRO A 6 1.99 -28.42 -17.49
CA PRO A 6 2.96 -27.48 -18.07
C PRO A 6 2.69 -26.02 -17.67
N ARG A 7 1.44 -25.69 -17.31
CA ARG A 7 1.03 -24.37 -16.80
C ARG A 7 1.66 -24.02 -15.44
N THR A 8 1.81 -25.00 -14.53
CA THR A 8 2.39 -24.76 -13.20
C THR A 8 3.89 -24.47 -13.25
N LEU A 9 4.61 -25.15 -14.15
CA LEU A 9 6.04 -24.90 -14.39
C LEU A 9 6.29 -23.49 -14.95
N ALA A 10 5.45 -23.06 -15.90
CA ALA A 10 5.54 -21.71 -16.47
C ALA A 10 5.32 -20.62 -15.41
N THR A 11 4.31 -20.76 -14.54
CA THR A 11 4.06 -19.78 -13.46
C THR A 11 5.22 -19.69 -12.47
N VAL A 12 5.81 -20.82 -12.08
CA VAL A 12 6.97 -20.83 -11.19
C VAL A 12 8.18 -20.20 -11.86
N ALA A 13 8.45 -20.52 -13.12
CA ALA A 13 9.56 -19.93 -13.88
C ALA A 13 9.42 -18.41 -14.00
N ILE A 14 8.22 -17.91 -14.28
CA ILE A 14 7.90 -16.49 -14.37
C ILE A 14 8.11 -15.79 -13.02
N ALA A 15 7.63 -16.38 -11.92
CA ALA A 15 7.84 -15.83 -10.58
C ALA A 15 9.34 -15.76 -10.25
N VAL A 16 10.09 -16.84 -10.49
CA VAL A 16 11.55 -16.88 -10.28
C VAL A 16 12.25 -15.82 -11.11
N ALA A 17 11.92 -15.68 -12.40
CA ALA A 17 12.49 -14.66 -13.28
C ALA A 17 12.22 -13.24 -12.76
N THR A 18 11.03 -13.00 -12.20
CA THR A 18 10.66 -11.71 -11.60
C THR A 18 11.52 -11.40 -10.37
N TYR A 19 11.70 -12.37 -9.47
CA TYR A 19 12.58 -12.22 -8.31
C TYR A 19 14.04 -11.99 -8.70
N VAL A 20 14.54 -12.75 -9.69
CA VAL A 20 15.91 -12.56 -10.22
C VAL A 20 16.05 -11.16 -10.81
N LEU A 21 15.08 -10.68 -11.58
CA LEU A 21 15.11 -9.33 -12.14
C LEU A 21 15.14 -8.26 -11.04
N ALA A 22 14.35 -8.43 -9.98
CA ALA A 22 14.36 -7.52 -8.83
C ALA A 22 15.72 -7.53 -8.10
N LEU A 23 16.35 -8.70 -7.94
CA LEU A 23 17.69 -8.83 -7.36
C LEU A 23 18.77 -8.18 -8.25
N VAL A 24 18.69 -8.35 -9.57
CA VAL A 24 19.59 -7.69 -10.52
C VAL A 24 19.40 -6.17 -10.46
N ALA A 25 18.16 -5.67 -10.43
CA ALA A 25 17.89 -4.25 -10.26
C ALA A 25 18.44 -3.72 -8.93
N THR A 26 18.34 -4.50 -7.86
CA THR A 26 18.92 -4.19 -6.55
C THR A 26 20.44 -4.06 -6.62
N ALA A 27 21.12 -5.02 -7.27
CA ALA A 27 22.57 -5.00 -7.45
C ALA A 27 23.05 -3.82 -8.33
N LEU A 28 22.19 -3.34 -9.23
CA LEU A 28 22.43 -2.19 -10.11
C LEU A 28 22.07 -0.83 -9.47
N LEU A 29 21.48 -0.79 -8.27
CA LEU A 29 21.08 0.45 -7.60
C LEU A 29 22.15 1.55 -7.60
N PRO A 30 23.45 1.27 -7.29
CA PRO A 30 24.48 2.30 -7.30
C PRO A 30 24.68 3.00 -8.65
N TRP A 31 24.28 2.35 -9.74
CA TRP A 31 24.49 2.81 -11.11
C TRP A 31 23.29 3.53 -11.71
N PHE A 32 22.10 3.44 -11.11
CA PHE A 32 20.90 4.14 -11.63
C PHE A 32 20.99 5.67 -11.55
N THR A 33 21.95 6.21 -10.80
CA THR A 33 22.17 7.65 -10.65
C THR A 33 22.81 8.32 -11.87
N GLY A 34 23.30 7.54 -12.84
CA GLY A 34 24.14 8.04 -13.92
C GLY A 34 25.49 8.60 -13.42
N ARG A 35 25.82 8.38 -12.14
CA ARG A 35 27.06 8.80 -11.47
C ARG A 35 27.76 7.58 -10.89
N GLU A 36 29.08 7.67 -10.74
CA GLU A 36 29.90 6.56 -10.25
C GLU A 36 29.56 6.23 -8.77
N PRO A 37 29.63 4.97 -8.32
CA PRO A 37 29.34 4.58 -6.93
C PRO A 37 30.12 5.37 -5.87
N ALA A 38 31.35 5.80 -6.19
CA ALA A 38 32.16 6.66 -5.32
C ALA A 38 31.50 8.01 -5.04
N PHE A 39 30.69 8.53 -5.96
CA PHE A 39 29.92 9.75 -5.76
C PHE A 39 28.81 9.54 -4.71
N ALA A 40 28.15 8.38 -4.73
CA ALA A 40 27.13 8.04 -3.75
C ALA A 40 27.74 7.92 -2.34
N VAL A 41 28.91 7.29 -2.21
CA VAL A 41 29.67 7.23 -0.95
C VAL A 41 30.09 8.62 -0.48
N LEU A 42 30.59 9.48 -1.38
CA LEU A 42 30.94 10.86 -1.03
C LEU A 42 29.72 11.61 -0.49
N ARG A 43 28.54 11.49 -1.12
CA ARG A 43 27.32 12.15 -0.64
C ARG A 43 26.80 11.56 0.67
N ALA A 44 26.96 10.26 0.88
CA ALA A 44 26.61 9.59 2.13
C ALA A 44 27.47 10.09 3.31
N ARG A 45 28.76 10.39 3.07
CA ARG A 45 29.71 10.78 4.14
C ARG A 45 29.92 12.29 4.29
N GLU A 46 29.96 13.02 3.19
CA GLU A 46 30.31 14.45 3.13
C GLU A 46 29.42 15.20 2.14
N ARG A 47 28.16 15.46 2.56
CA ARG A 47 27.11 16.06 1.70
C ARG A 47 27.49 17.38 1.03
N GLU A 48 28.34 18.19 1.66
CA GLU A 48 28.68 19.55 1.20
C GLU A 48 29.99 19.62 0.40
N ARG A 49 30.79 18.55 0.37
CA ARG A 49 32.09 18.57 -0.31
C ARG A 49 31.95 18.45 -1.82
N GLU A 50 32.80 19.16 -2.55
CA GLU A 50 32.88 19.06 -4.00
C GLU A 50 33.49 17.72 -4.42
N ALA A 51 32.95 17.14 -5.49
CA ALA A 51 33.38 15.84 -6.01
C ALA A 51 34.58 16.02 -6.95
N THR A 52 35.78 16.16 -6.39
CA THR A 52 37.01 16.17 -7.21
C THR A 52 37.33 14.77 -7.73
N PRO A 53 37.87 14.62 -8.95
CA PRO A 53 38.20 13.31 -9.51
C PRO A 53 39.17 12.49 -8.65
N GLU A 54 40.10 13.16 -7.97
CA GLU A 54 41.08 12.56 -7.06
C GLU A 54 40.41 11.97 -5.81
N LEU A 55 39.46 12.68 -5.21
CA LEU A 55 38.70 12.22 -4.04
C LEU A 55 37.82 11.02 -4.38
N LEU A 56 37.16 11.04 -5.55
CA LEU A 56 36.35 9.92 -6.02
C LEU A 56 37.21 8.67 -6.26
N ASN A 57 38.43 8.83 -6.79
CA ASN A 57 39.38 7.73 -6.95
C ASN A 57 39.84 7.18 -5.60
N ALA A 58 40.15 8.04 -4.63
CA ALA A 58 40.54 7.62 -3.28
C ALA A 58 39.42 6.84 -2.58
N ILE A 59 38.16 7.30 -2.68
CA ILE A 59 36.99 6.59 -2.15
C ILE A 59 36.81 5.24 -2.83
N ARG A 60 37.00 5.16 -4.15
CA ARG A 60 36.90 3.91 -4.91
C ARG A 60 37.91 2.87 -4.41
N GLU A 61 39.16 3.28 -4.19
CA GLU A 61 40.20 2.38 -3.67
C GLU A 61 39.93 1.98 -2.22
N GLN A 62 39.49 2.91 -1.38
CA GLN A 62 39.20 2.65 0.03
C GLN A 62 38.07 1.63 0.23
N PHE A 63 37.02 1.69 -0.60
CA PHE A 63 35.82 0.86 -0.49
C PHE A 63 35.78 -0.30 -1.50
N ASP A 64 36.85 -0.52 -2.28
CA ASP A 64 36.92 -1.51 -3.37
C ASP A 64 35.66 -1.51 -4.27
N LEU A 65 35.27 -0.31 -4.72
CA LEU A 65 34.03 -0.14 -5.48
C LEU A 65 34.19 -0.65 -6.93
N PRO A 66 33.17 -1.33 -7.49
CA PRO A 66 33.21 -1.87 -8.85
C PRO A 66 33.34 -0.76 -9.90
N ARG A 67 34.04 -1.04 -11.00
CA ARG A 67 34.26 -0.09 -12.10
C ARG A 67 33.19 -0.15 -13.18
N THR A 68 32.44 -1.24 -13.25
CA THR A 68 31.36 -1.41 -14.23
C THR A 68 30.07 -1.91 -13.58
N PRO A 69 28.90 -1.64 -14.18
CA PRO A 69 27.63 -2.16 -13.69
C PRO A 69 27.59 -3.69 -13.59
N TRP A 70 28.18 -4.39 -14.57
CA TRP A 70 28.18 -5.86 -14.58
C TRP A 70 29.12 -6.46 -13.56
N GLU A 71 30.26 -5.82 -13.30
CA GLU A 71 31.13 -6.20 -12.19
C GLU A 71 30.41 -6.05 -10.84
N SER A 72 29.64 -4.97 -10.66
CA SER A 72 28.80 -4.75 -9.48
C SER A 72 27.80 -5.88 -9.28
N VAL A 73 27.09 -6.28 -10.36
CA VAL A 73 26.14 -7.41 -10.32
C VAL A 73 26.87 -8.70 -9.96
N SER A 74 27.96 -9.03 -10.64
CA SER A 74 28.68 -10.29 -10.37
C SER A 74 29.25 -10.36 -8.95
N ARG A 75 29.84 -9.26 -8.46
CA ARG A 75 30.38 -9.18 -7.09
C ARG A 75 29.25 -9.32 -6.07
N TRP A 76 28.14 -8.60 -6.25
CA TRP A 76 26.99 -8.65 -5.36
C TRP A 76 26.39 -10.06 -5.27
N PHE A 77 26.10 -10.70 -6.40
CA PHE A 77 25.58 -12.08 -6.38
C PHE A 77 26.57 -13.08 -5.75
N SER A 78 27.88 -12.91 -6.01
CA SER A 78 28.91 -13.75 -5.39
C SER A 78 29.01 -13.56 -3.87
N GLY A 79 28.82 -12.32 -3.39
CA GLY A 79 28.75 -11.98 -1.98
C GLY A 79 27.51 -12.56 -1.32
N VAL A 80 26.33 -12.33 -1.91
CA VAL A 80 25.05 -12.88 -1.42
C VAL A 80 25.09 -14.39 -1.30
N ALA A 81 25.71 -15.09 -2.27
CA ALA A 81 25.90 -16.55 -2.21
C ALA A 81 26.79 -17.02 -1.03
N ARG A 82 27.66 -16.14 -0.52
CA ARG A 82 28.52 -16.37 0.66
C ARG A 82 27.93 -15.79 1.95
N GLY A 83 26.77 -15.13 1.87
CA GLY A 83 26.16 -14.41 3.00
C GLY A 83 26.79 -13.05 3.29
N ASP A 84 27.59 -12.50 2.37
CA ASP A 84 28.25 -11.20 2.50
C ASP A 84 27.55 -10.15 1.61
N PHE A 85 27.00 -9.12 2.25
CA PHE A 85 26.33 -8.00 1.59
C PHE A 85 27.22 -6.75 1.52
N GLY A 86 28.50 -6.88 1.87
CA GLY A 86 29.42 -5.76 2.02
C GLY A 86 29.28 -5.07 3.39
N THR A 87 29.95 -3.93 3.51
CA THR A 87 29.95 -3.09 4.72
C THR A 87 29.09 -1.84 4.52
N SER A 88 28.57 -1.30 5.62
CA SER A 88 27.85 -0.02 5.58
C SER A 88 28.78 1.11 5.13
N TRP A 89 28.26 1.97 4.25
CA TRP A 89 29.00 3.16 3.81
C TRP A 89 29.04 4.26 4.86
N VAL A 90 28.09 4.25 5.79
CA VAL A 90 28.00 5.21 6.90
C VAL A 90 28.83 4.73 8.09
N ASN A 91 28.70 3.45 8.45
CA ASN A 91 29.39 2.81 9.57
C ASN A 91 30.22 1.60 9.09
N PRO A 92 31.44 1.81 8.56
CA PRO A 92 32.26 0.73 7.99
C PRO A 92 32.62 -0.40 8.97
N ALA A 93 32.49 -0.17 10.28
CA ALA A 93 32.71 -1.17 11.31
C ALA A 93 31.61 -2.25 11.38
N GLN A 94 30.46 -2.03 10.74
CA GLN A 94 29.35 -2.96 10.72
C GLN A 94 29.11 -3.53 9.31
N GLY A 95 28.86 -4.83 9.24
CA GLY A 95 28.43 -5.50 8.00
C GLY A 95 27.01 -5.07 7.62
N ALA A 96 26.78 -4.84 6.33
CA ALA A 96 25.50 -4.35 5.81
C ALA A 96 24.32 -5.28 6.17
N TRP A 97 24.56 -6.60 6.14
CA TRP A 97 23.57 -7.61 6.55
C TRP A 97 23.18 -7.47 8.03
N SER A 98 24.18 -7.34 8.92
CA SER A 98 23.94 -7.23 10.36
C SER A 98 23.15 -5.97 10.69
N GLN A 99 23.48 -4.86 10.04
CA GLN A 99 22.77 -3.60 10.23
C GLN A 99 21.34 -3.69 9.69
N ALA A 100 21.16 -4.22 8.46
CA ALA A 100 19.84 -4.38 7.85
C ALA A 100 18.91 -5.30 8.66
N THR A 101 19.45 -6.33 9.31
CA THR A 101 18.64 -7.33 10.04
C THR A 101 18.48 -7.07 11.53
N HIS A 102 19.19 -6.09 12.10
CA HIS A 102 19.19 -5.77 13.54
C HIS A 102 17.78 -5.57 14.14
N GLY A 103 16.88 -4.93 13.39
CA GLY A 103 15.49 -4.67 13.80
C GLY A 103 14.44 -5.67 13.32
N LEU A 104 14.84 -6.74 12.60
CA LEU A 104 13.89 -7.62 11.91
C LEU A 104 12.97 -8.38 12.86
N GLY A 105 13.50 -8.87 13.99
CA GLY A 105 12.69 -9.56 15.00
C GLY A 105 11.64 -8.65 15.67
N ILE A 106 11.99 -7.38 15.87
CA ILE A 106 11.11 -6.36 16.43
C ILE A 106 9.94 -6.09 15.48
N THR A 107 10.25 -5.81 14.21
CA THR A 107 9.23 -5.58 13.17
C THR A 107 8.38 -6.82 12.93
N ALA A 108 8.97 -8.02 12.93
CA ALA A 108 8.22 -9.27 12.78
C ALA A 108 7.20 -9.48 13.92
N THR A 109 7.61 -9.18 15.15
CA THR A 109 6.72 -9.25 16.32
C THR A 109 5.59 -8.21 16.22
N LEU A 110 5.92 -6.97 15.87
CA LEU A 110 4.93 -5.91 15.65
C LEU A 110 3.92 -6.29 14.57
N THR A 111 4.42 -6.83 13.46
CA THR A 111 3.61 -7.27 12.31
C THR A 111 2.68 -8.41 12.69
N PHE A 112 3.17 -9.38 13.47
CA PHE A 112 2.37 -10.50 13.96
C PHE A 112 1.22 -10.02 14.84
N VAL A 113 1.50 -9.19 15.85
CA VAL A 113 0.47 -8.66 16.77
C VAL A 113 -0.56 -7.81 16.00
N SER A 114 -0.10 -6.99 15.06
CA SER A 114 -0.98 -6.18 14.20
C SER A 114 -1.88 -7.04 13.31
N THR A 115 -1.37 -8.16 12.78
CA THR A 115 -2.14 -9.11 11.98
C THR A 115 -3.21 -9.82 12.81
N VAL A 116 -2.89 -10.20 14.06
CA VAL A 116 -3.86 -10.76 15.01
C VAL A 116 -4.96 -9.74 15.32
N LEU A 117 -4.59 -8.48 15.56
CA LEU A 117 -5.56 -7.43 15.82
C LEU A 117 -6.46 -7.15 14.60
N CYS A 118 -5.89 -7.15 13.39
CA CYS A 118 -6.62 -7.07 12.14
C CYS A 118 -7.72 -8.14 12.05
N LEU A 119 -7.38 -9.40 12.37
CA LEU A 119 -8.34 -10.49 12.44
C LEU A 119 -9.45 -10.25 13.46
N ILE A 120 -9.08 -9.81 14.66
CA ILE A 120 -10.04 -9.51 15.74
C ILE A 120 -11.02 -8.44 15.29
N VAL A 121 -10.54 -7.31 14.77
CA VAL A 121 -11.36 -6.19 14.30
C VAL A 121 -12.29 -6.65 13.17
N ALA A 122 -11.76 -7.34 12.17
CA ALA A 122 -12.56 -7.84 11.04
C ALA A 122 -13.66 -8.81 11.48
N VAL A 123 -13.34 -9.77 12.36
CA VAL A 123 -14.32 -10.75 12.85
C VAL A 123 -15.36 -10.08 13.74
N LEU A 124 -14.97 -9.15 14.64
CA LEU A 124 -15.91 -8.44 15.50
C LEU A 124 -16.95 -7.64 14.70
N ILE A 125 -16.54 -7.03 13.59
CA ILE A 125 -17.45 -6.24 12.75
C ILE A 125 -18.32 -7.13 11.86
N VAL A 126 -17.79 -8.25 11.33
CA VAL A 126 -18.50 -9.12 10.38
C VAL A 126 -19.35 -10.20 11.07
N ALA A 127 -18.98 -10.67 12.27
CA ALA A 127 -19.69 -11.73 12.97
C ALA A 127 -21.19 -11.44 13.22
N PRO A 128 -21.62 -10.23 13.61
CA PRO A 128 -23.04 -9.90 13.73
C PRO A 128 -23.81 -10.04 12.42
N ARG A 129 -23.17 -9.71 11.28
CA ARG A 129 -23.77 -9.86 9.95
C ARG A 129 -23.98 -11.32 9.60
N ILE A 130 -22.99 -12.18 9.88
CA ILE A 130 -23.06 -13.63 9.64
C ILE A 130 -24.12 -14.28 10.54
N ALA A 131 -24.17 -13.91 11.82
CA ALA A 131 -25.19 -14.38 12.75
C ALA A 131 -26.60 -13.94 12.34
N GLY A 132 -26.73 -12.72 11.80
CA GLY A 132 -27.99 -12.22 11.22
C GLY A 132 -28.42 -13.02 9.98
N ALA A 133 -27.49 -13.31 9.08
CA ALA A 133 -27.73 -14.11 7.89
C ALA A 133 -28.17 -15.54 8.24
N ALA A 134 -27.56 -16.16 9.26
CA ALA A 134 -27.98 -17.47 9.77
C ALA A 134 -29.44 -17.48 10.24
N ARG A 135 -29.95 -16.35 10.77
CA ARG A 135 -31.34 -16.16 11.22
C ARG A 135 -32.28 -15.71 10.09
N GLY A 136 -31.81 -15.66 8.84
CA GLY A 136 -32.59 -15.17 7.71
C GLY A 136 -32.83 -13.66 7.69
N ARG A 137 -32.11 -12.88 8.52
CA ARG A 137 -32.21 -11.41 8.50
C ARG A 137 -31.33 -10.85 7.38
N ARG A 138 -31.90 -9.99 6.54
CA ARG A 138 -31.12 -9.13 5.64
C ARG A 138 -30.39 -8.09 6.51
N GLY A 139 -29.07 -7.98 6.35
CA GLY A 139 -28.23 -7.20 7.26
C GLY A 139 -28.41 -5.69 7.14
N GLY A 140 -28.06 -5.00 8.23
CA GLY A 140 -28.04 -3.54 8.29
C GLY A 140 -26.83 -2.92 7.57
N VAL A 141 -26.94 -1.63 7.26
CA VAL A 141 -25.99 -0.86 6.43
C VAL A 141 -24.67 -0.51 7.15
N ALA A 142 -24.64 -0.59 8.49
CA ALA A 142 -23.54 -0.04 9.28
C ALA A 142 -22.19 -0.77 9.14
N ALA A 143 -22.19 -2.10 8.99
CA ALA A 143 -20.94 -2.88 8.91
C ALA A 143 -20.08 -2.57 7.66
N PRO A 144 -20.64 -2.54 6.43
CA PRO A 144 -19.89 -2.10 5.24
C PRO A 144 -19.29 -0.71 5.39
N GLN A 145 -20.07 0.26 5.90
CA GLN A 145 -19.63 1.66 6.04
C GLN A 145 -18.50 1.80 7.06
N LEU A 146 -18.60 1.12 8.20
CA LEU A 146 -17.55 1.13 9.21
C LEU A 146 -16.26 0.50 8.67
N LEU A 147 -16.35 -0.65 7.99
CA LEU A 147 -15.19 -1.30 7.39
C LEU A 147 -14.54 -0.44 6.31
N ALA A 148 -15.33 0.28 5.51
CA ALA A 148 -14.85 1.23 4.52
C ALA A 148 -14.15 2.43 5.16
N ALA A 149 -14.72 2.97 6.25
CA ALA A 149 -14.11 4.06 7.01
C ALA A 149 -12.78 3.64 7.63
N LEU A 150 -12.69 2.45 8.23
CA LEU A 150 -11.43 1.94 8.79
C LEU A 150 -10.38 1.67 7.70
N ALA A 151 -10.80 1.11 6.56
CA ALA A 151 -9.93 0.85 5.41
C ALA A 151 -9.40 2.14 4.75
N ALA A 152 -10.08 3.26 4.96
CA ALA A 152 -9.73 4.57 4.43
C ALA A 152 -8.64 5.29 5.26
N LEU A 153 -8.41 4.87 6.50
CA LEU A 153 -7.46 5.54 7.38
C LEU A 153 -6.01 5.19 6.98
N PRO A 154 -5.14 6.19 6.76
CA PRO A 154 -3.71 5.95 6.64
C PRO A 154 -3.14 5.52 7.99
N ASP A 155 -2.35 4.44 8.00
CA ASP A 155 -1.76 3.86 9.22
C ASP A 155 -0.86 4.84 9.99
N PHE A 156 0.00 5.59 9.30
CA PHE A 156 0.87 6.60 9.91
C PHE A 156 0.09 7.78 10.50
N VAL A 157 -1.04 8.16 9.88
CA VAL A 157 -1.93 9.19 10.43
C VAL A 157 -2.58 8.68 11.71
N VAL A 158 -3.07 7.44 11.72
CA VAL A 158 -3.61 6.82 12.94
C VAL A 158 -2.54 6.70 14.02
N ALA A 159 -1.30 6.38 13.66
CA ALA A 159 -0.17 6.36 14.59
C ALA A 159 0.04 7.72 15.26
N VAL A 160 0.05 8.83 14.49
CA VAL A 160 0.17 10.19 15.03
C VAL A 160 -1.02 10.55 15.93
N ILE A 161 -2.25 10.20 15.54
CA ILE A 161 -3.45 10.43 16.36
C ILE A 161 -3.34 9.68 17.70
N LEU A 162 -2.95 8.41 17.66
CA LEU A 162 -2.81 7.57 18.86
C LEU A 162 -1.68 8.06 19.76
N LEU A 163 -0.54 8.47 19.18
CA LEU A 163 0.56 9.10 19.90
C LEU A 163 0.07 10.35 20.63
N TRP A 164 -0.56 11.27 19.91
CA TRP A 164 -1.06 12.53 20.46
C TRP A 164 -2.13 12.33 21.55
N LEU A 165 -3.14 11.49 21.29
CA LEU A 165 -4.25 11.31 22.20
C LEU A 165 -3.88 10.44 23.40
N CYS A 166 -3.32 9.24 23.17
CA CYS A 166 -3.14 8.25 24.24
C CYS A 166 -1.83 8.44 25.03
N ALA A 167 -0.75 8.88 24.36
CA ALA A 167 0.54 9.01 25.01
C ALA A 167 0.81 10.43 25.51
N LEU A 168 0.53 11.46 24.72
CA LEU A 168 0.81 12.85 25.11
C LEU A 168 -0.30 13.48 25.95
N THR A 169 -1.56 13.33 25.50
CA THR A 169 -2.72 13.98 26.15
C THR A 169 -3.19 13.19 27.37
N LEU A 170 -3.56 11.92 27.17
CA LEU A 170 -4.12 11.06 28.24
C LEU A 170 -3.03 10.44 29.13
N ARG A 171 -1.78 10.35 28.64
CA ARG A 171 -0.64 9.77 29.35
C ARG A 171 -0.88 8.35 29.89
N ILE A 172 -1.66 7.55 29.18
CA ILE A 172 -2.02 6.17 29.57
C ILE A 172 -0.99 5.17 29.06
N LEU A 173 -0.36 5.46 27.92
CA LEU A 173 0.56 4.58 27.22
C LEU A 173 1.88 5.31 26.90
N PRO A 174 3.00 4.59 26.74
CA PRO A 174 4.29 5.22 26.46
C PRO A 174 4.34 5.86 25.07
N VAL A 175 5.15 6.91 24.93
CA VAL A 175 5.31 7.69 23.68
C VAL A 175 6.10 6.95 22.60
N GLY A 176 6.99 6.04 22.97
CA GLY A 176 7.83 5.35 21.99
C GLY A 176 8.95 4.51 22.61
N GLY A 177 9.60 3.70 21.79
CA GLY A 177 10.62 2.72 22.20
C GLY A 177 10.12 1.27 22.13
N TRP A 178 10.91 0.34 22.68
CA TRP A 178 10.62 -1.11 22.62
C TRP A 178 11.10 -1.88 23.84
N SER A 179 11.02 -1.29 25.04
CA SER A 179 11.53 -1.89 26.28
C SER A 179 10.51 -2.73 27.06
N SER A 180 9.21 -2.55 26.77
CA SER A 180 8.10 -3.20 27.50
C SER A 180 6.94 -3.48 26.55
N PRO A 181 6.12 -4.54 26.77
CA PRO A 181 4.93 -4.84 25.95
C PRO A 181 3.95 -3.67 25.79
N ALA A 182 3.92 -2.73 26.74
CA ALA A 182 3.09 -1.53 26.64
C ALA A 182 3.42 -0.67 25.40
N HIS A 183 4.68 -0.66 24.95
CA HIS A 183 5.11 0.05 23.74
C HIS A 183 4.54 -0.53 22.45
N MET A 184 4.06 -1.77 22.48
CA MET A 184 3.50 -2.44 21.31
C MET A 184 2.04 -2.06 21.05
N VAL A 185 1.34 -1.53 22.06
CA VAL A 185 -0.12 -1.32 22.02
C VAL A 185 -0.51 -0.30 20.97
N LEU A 186 0.02 0.93 21.03
CA LEU A 186 -0.34 1.99 20.08
C LEU A 186 0.11 1.69 18.64
N PRO A 187 1.35 1.21 18.39
CA PRO A 187 1.79 0.83 17.04
C PRO A 187 0.94 -0.29 16.43
N SER A 188 0.60 -1.32 17.23
CA SER A 188 -0.20 -2.44 16.73
C SER A 188 -1.66 -2.05 16.47
N LEU A 189 -2.22 -1.13 17.27
CA LEU A 189 -3.53 -0.53 17.02
C LEU A 189 -3.56 0.25 15.71
N ALA A 190 -2.54 1.09 15.46
CA ALA A 190 -2.44 1.89 14.24
C ALA A 190 -2.46 1.01 12.97
N LEU A 191 -1.66 -0.06 12.96
CA LEU A 191 -1.57 -0.98 11.83
C LEU A 191 -2.78 -1.92 11.74
N GLY A 192 -3.15 -2.55 12.86
CA GLY A 192 -4.15 -3.61 12.91
C GLY A 192 -5.58 -3.13 12.66
N VAL A 193 -5.97 -1.96 13.15
CA VAL A 193 -7.33 -1.43 12.95
C VAL A 193 -7.58 -1.08 11.48
N CYS A 194 -6.63 -0.39 10.84
CA CYS A 194 -6.73 -0.01 9.42
C CYS A 194 -6.75 -1.26 8.52
N ALA A 195 -5.84 -2.21 8.77
CA ALA A 195 -5.80 -3.49 8.05
C ALA A 195 -7.07 -4.32 8.28
N GLY A 196 -7.64 -4.28 9.49
CA GLY A 196 -8.90 -4.94 9.85
C GLY A 196 -10.09 -4.42 9.04
N GLY A 197 -10.11 -3.13 8.70
CA GLY A 197 -11.08 -2.56 7.76
C GLY A 197 -10.98 -3.18 6.38
N VAL A 198 -9.77 -3.24 5.80
CA VAL A 198 -9.54 -3.80 4.47
C VAL A 198 -9.87 -5.30 4.43
N TYR A 199 -9.34 -6.07 5.37
CA TYR A 199 -9.59 -7.51 5.45
C TYR A 199 -11.07 -7.82 5.73
N GLY A 200 -11.68 -7.04 6.65
CA GLY A 200 -13.09 -7.19 6.99
C GLY A 200 -14.02 -6.95 5.81
N ARG A 201 -13.71 -6.03 4.87
CA ARG A 201 -14.49 -5.87 3.62
C ARG A 201 -14.49 -7.14 2.78
N VAL A 202 -13.33 -7.75 2.59
CA VAL A 202 -13.20 -9.00 1.81
C VAL A 202 -13.91 -10.16 2.52
N LEU A 203 -13.76 -10.26 3.84
CA LEU A 203 -14.46 -11.24 4.66
C LEU A 203 -15.98 -11.06 4.58
N LEU A 204 -16.46 -9.81 4.60
CA LEU A 204 -17.87 -9.47 4.46
C LEU A 204 -18.43 -9.87 3.09
N ILE A 205 -17.72 -9.57 2.00
CA ILE A 205 -18.11 -9.98 0.63
C ILE A 205 -18.18 -11.51 0.54
N SER A 206 -17.19 -12.19 1.10
CA SER A 206 -17.15 -13.66 1.14
C SER A 206 -18.32 -14.22 1.97
N ALA A 207 -18.66 -13.56 3.08
CA ALA A 207 -19.76 -13.93 3.95
C ALA A 207 -21.14 -13.72 3.32
N ASP A 208 -21.35 -12.58 2.68
CA ASP A 208 -22.61 -12.30 1.98
C ASP A 208 -22.79 -13.26 0.81
N SER A 209 -21.73 -13.57 0.06
CA SER A 209 -21.75 -14.59 -1.00
C SER A 209 -22.07 -15.99 -0.46
N ALA A 210 -21.39 -16.41 0.62
CA ALA A 210 -21.63 -17.71 1.25
C ALA A 210 -23.05 -17.84 1.83
N SER A 211 -23.63 -16.73 2.31
CA SER A 211 -24.98 -16.73 2.88
C SER A 211 -26.10 -16.99 1.86
N GLN A 212 -25.82 -16.78 0.57
CA GLN A 212 -26.75 -17.01 -0.53
C GLN A 212 -26.63 -18.42 -1.11
N GLU A 213 -25.72 -19.25 -0.59
CA GLU A 213 -25.56 -20.62 -1.07
C GLU A 213 -26.78 -21.49 -0.68
N PRO A 214 -27.25 -22.42 -1.56
CA PRO A 214 -28.46 -23.20 -1.33
C PRO A 214 -28.49 -24.01 -0.03
N TRP A 215 -27.33 -24.47 0.45
CA TRP A 215 -27.25 -25.25 1.69
C TRP A 215 -27.65 -24.44 2.93
N VAL A 216 -27.48 -23.12 2.91
CA VAL A 216 -27.85 -22.24 4.03
C VAL A 216 -29.36 -22.20 4.19
N GLU A 217 -30.08 -22.13 3.08
CA GLU A 217 -31.55 -22.20 3.06
C GLU A 217 -32.03 -23.59 3.44
N ALA A 218 -31.44 -24.64 2.88
CA ALA A 218 -31.77 -26.02 3.24
C ALA A 218 -31.61 -26.28 4.75
N TRP A 219 -30.50 -25.84 5.37
CA TRP A 219 -30.28 -26.03 6.80
C TRP A 219 -31.26 -25.23 7.66
N ARG A 220 -31.66 -24.03 7.23
CA ARG A 220 -32.70 -23.25 7.92
C ARG A 220 -34.06 -23.93 7.86
N ILE A 221 -34.46 -24.43 6.68
CA ILE A 221 -35.74 -25.15 6.50
C ILE A 221 -35.76 -26.43 7.36
N ASN A 222 -34.63 -27.13 7.45
CA ASN A 222 -34.49 -28.33 8.27
C ASN A 222 -34.30 -28.06 9.79
N GLY A 223 -34.46 -26.81 10.24
CA GLY A 223 -34.41 -26.47 11.67
C GLY A 223 -33.02 -26.61 12.31
N VAL A 224 -31.94 -26.59 11.53
CA VAL A 224 -30.57 -26.64 12.07
C VAL A 224 -30.32 -25.41 12.94
N ALA A 225 -29.75 -25.62 14.14
CA ALA A 225 -29.48 -24.54 15.08
C ALA A 225 -28.65 -23.40 14.47
N HIS A 226 -29.09 -22.16 14.67
CA HIS A 226 -28.45 -20.94 14.17
C HIS A 226 -26.95 -20.86 14.46
N ASN A 227 -26.49 -21.34 15.61
CA ASN A 227 -25.08 -21.33 15.98
C ASN A 227 -24.24 -22.26 15.07
N ARG A 228 -24.80 -23.40 14.63
CA ARG A 228 -24.12 -24.29 13.68
C ARG A 228 -24.02 -23.65 12.30
N ILE A 229 -25.10 -23.02 11.83
CA ILE A 229 -25.12 -22.28 10.56
C ILE A 229 -24.12 -21.11 10.62
N THR A 230 -24.09 -20.35 11.71
CA THR A 230 -23.16 -19.22 11.92
C THR A 230 -21.70 -19.68 11.88
N ARG A 231 -21.36 -20.77 12.58
CA ARG A 231 -20.00 -21.33 12.56
C ARG A 231 -19.61 -21.86 11.18
N ALA A 232 -20.54 -22.52 10.48
CA ALA A 232 -20.33 -23.01 9.13
C ALA A 232 -20.09 -21.84 8.15
N LEU A 233 -20.90 -20.79 8.22
CA LEU A 233 -20.74 -19.57 7.41
C LEU A 233 -19.42 -18.86 7.72
N LEU A 234 -19.06 -18.67 9.00
CA LEU A 234 -17.78 -18.07 9.40
C LEU A 234 -16.61 -18.81 8.76
N TRP A 235 -16.59 -20.14 8.88
CA TRP A 235 -15.54 -20.97 8.29
C TRP A 235 -15.55 -20.89 6.76
N ARG A 236 -16.72 -21.05 6.13
CA ARG A 236 -16.90 -20.97 4.67
C ARG A 236 -16.43 -19.64 4.09
N SER A 237 -16.63 -18.55 4.81
CA SER A 237 -16.26 -17.18 4.40
C SER A 237 -14.79 -16.88 4.64
N PHE A 238 -14.17 -17.51 5.63
CA PHE A 238 -12.76 -17.29 5.99
C PHE A 238 -11.80 -18.01 5.05
N VAL A 239 -12.13 -19.22 4.59
CA VAL A 239 -11.22 -20.01 3.73
C VAL A 239 -10.77 -19.26 2.46
N PRO A 240 -11.64 -18.55 1.72
CA PRO A 240 -11.23 -17.75 0.56
C PRO A 240 -10.33 -16.56 0.90
N THR A 241 -10.37 -16.04 2.13
CA THR A 241 -9.64 -14.83 2.53
C THR A 241 -8.26 -15.11 3.11
N ILE A 242 -7.92 -16.37 3.39
CA ILE A 242 -6.61 -16.78 3.92
C ILE A 242 -5.42 -16.28 3.10
N PRO A 243 -5.41 -16.36 1.76
CA PRO A 243 -4.28 -15.87 0.97
C PRO A 243 -4.01 -14.38 1.15
N LEU A 244 -5.08 -13.60 1.35
CA LEU A 244 -4.98 -12.17 1.60
C LEU A 244 -4.33 -11.90 2.96
N LEU A 245 -4.62 -12.73 3.97
CA LEU A 245 -4.00 -12.59 5.29
C LEU A 245 -2.48 -12.78 5.24
N THR A 246 -2.01 -13.79 4.51
CA THR A 246 -0.57 -14.01 4.31
C THR A 246 0.09 -12.87 3.51
N LEU A 247 -0.63 -12.29 2.55
CA LEU A 247 -0.15 -11.14 1.80
C LEU A 247 -0.11 -9.88 2.67
N PHE A 248 -1.09 -9.69 3.56
CA PHE A 248 -1.09 -8.60 4.54
C PHE A 248 0.09 -8.68 5.48
N PHE A 249 0.43 -9.87 6.00
CA PHE A 249 1.61 -10.04 6.86
C PHE A 249 2.90 -9.60 6.13
N ALA A 250 3.09 -10.02 4.87
CA ALA A 250 4.25 -9.62 4.08
C ALA A 250 4.28 -8.11 3.78
N GLY A 251 3.14 -7.54 3.37
CA GLY A 251 3.04 -6.13 3.01
C GLY A 251 3.16 -5.20 4.21
N THR A 252 2.62 -5.59 5.37
CA THR A 252 2.73 -4.80 6.61
C THR A 252 4.16 -4.75 7.12
N LEU A 253 4.93 -5.84 7.07
CA LEU A 253 6.34 -5.86 7.46
C LEU A 253 7.18 -4.79 6.74
N ALA A 254 6.85 -4.50 5.48
CA ALA A 254 7.55 -3.51 4.69
C ALA A 254 6.86 -2.13 4.68
N SER A 255 5.67 -2.00 5.28
CA SER A 255 4.91 -0.75 5.44
C SER A 255 4.94 -0.18 6.87
N THR A 256 5.51 -0.90 7.85
CA THR A 256 5.60 -0.45 9.25
C THR A 256 6.53 0.74 9.45
N ALA A 257 7.38 1.08 8.47
CA ALA A 257 8.43 2.09 8.59
C ALA A 257 7.94 3.42 9.17
N ALA A 258 6.82 3.95 8.68
CA ALA A 258 6.27 5.21 9.18
C ALA A 258 5.79 5.11 10.65
N VAL A 259 5.18 3.98 11.03
CA VAL A 259 4.75 3.72 12.41
C VAL A 259 5.97 3.54 13.33
N GLU A 260 7.02 2.86 12.86
CA GLU A 260 8.26 2.68 13.61
C GLU A 260 9.01 4.00 13.83
N VAL A 261 9.04 4.88 12.83
CA VAL A 261 9.61 6.23 12.97
C VAL A 261 8.80 7.04 13.98
N THR A 262 7.46 7.02 13.88
CA THR A 262 6.54 7.78 14.75
C THR A 262 6.71 7.42 16.22
N PHE A 263 6.81 6.13 16.54
CA PHE A 263 6.96 5.64 17.91
C PHE A 263 8.42 5.36 18.30
N ASN A 264 9.40 5.84 17.53
CA ASN A 264 10.82 5.62 17.78
C ASN A 264 11.18 4.15 18.08
N ILE A 265 10.63 3.23 17.30
CA ILE A 265 10.84 1.78 17.43
C ILE A 265 12.12 1.42 16.67
N PRO A 266 13.09 0.72 17.28
CA PRO A 266 14.31 0.27 16.61
C PRO A 266 14.05 -0.96 15.73
N GLY A 267 13.08 -0.86 14.83
CA GLY A 267 12.67 -1.92 13.91
C GLY A 267 13.39 -1.86 12.56
N PHE A 268 13.13 -2.87 11.74
CA PHE A 268 13.62 -2.99 10.37
C PHE A 268 13.21 -1.81 9.49
N GLY A 269 11.94 -1.39 9.56
CA GLY A 269 11.42 -0.29 8.74
C GLY A 269 12.15 1.02 9.03
N ARG A 270 12.39 1.34 10.30
CA ARG A 270 13.19 2.51 10.70
C ARG A 270 14.62 2.42 10.18
N THR A 271 15.30 1.27 10.33
CA THR A 271 16.66 1.08 9.77
C THR A 271 16.72 1.36 8.27
N VAL A 272 15.71 0.94 7.51
CA VAL A 272 15.64 1.21 6.07
C VAL A 272 15.47 2.69 5.79
N VAL A 273 14.63 3.39 6.56
CA VAL A 273 14.47 4.86 6.44
C VAL A 273 15.78 5.57 6.75
N ASP A 274 16.44 5.23 7.87
CA ASP A 274 17.71 5.85 8.27
C ASP A 274 18.80 5.58 7.22
N SER A 275 18.84 4.38 6.63
CA SER A 275 19.77 4.01 5.57
C SER A 275 19.47 4.77 4.26
N ALA A 276 18.19 4.99 3.93
CA ALA A 276 17.77 5.76 2.78
C ALA A 276 18.14 7.24 2.90
N LEU A 277 17.86 7.85 4.05
CA LEU A 277 18.22 9.25 4.30
C LEU A 277 19.73 9.49 4.29
N ASN A 278 20.52 8.48 4.68
CA ASN A 278 21.98 8.55 4.68
C ASN A 278 22.64 7.93 3.43
N SER A 279 21.87 7.56 2.41
CA SER A 279 22.37 6.96 1.16
C SER A 279 23.26 5.72 1.37
N ASP A 280 22.97 4.90 2.38
CA ASP A 280 23.69 3.67 2.71
C ASP A 280 23.20 2.50 1.83
N LEU A 281 23.66 2.47 0.57
CA LEU A 281 23.16 1.53 -0.42
C LEU A 281 23.38 0.04 -0.07
N PRO A 282 24.51 -0.40 0.49
CA PRO A 282 24.69 -1.81 0.86
C PRO A 282 23.62 -2.29 1.86
N VAL A 283 23.30 -1.47 2.87
CA VAL A 283 22.26 -1.79 3.87
C VAL A 283 20.88 -1.83 3.21
N LEU A 284 20.59 -0.88 2.31
CA LEU A 284 19.35 -0.90 1.52
C LEU A 284 19.23 -2.14 0.63
N GLN A 285 20.31 -2.54 -0.05
CA GLN A 285 20.33 -3.76 -0.88
C GLN A 285 20.06 -5.03 -0.05
N ALA A 286 20.66 -5.13 1.14
CA ALA A 286 20.38 -6.21 2.08
C ALA A 286 18.92 -6.17 2.55
N ALA A 287 18.36 -4.98 2.82
CA ALA A 287 16.97 -4.82 3.20
C ALA A 287 15.99 -5.24 2.07
N VAL A 288 16.27 -4.87 0.81
CA VAL A 288 15.47 -5.33 -0.34
C VAL A 288 15.48 -6.85 -0.42
N PHE A 289 16.66 -7.47 -0.26
CA PHE A 289 16.79 -8.91 -0.25
C PHE A 289 15.93 -9.56 0.85
N VAL A 290 15.94 -9.01 2.06
CA VAL A 290 15.10 -9.49 3.18
C VAL A 290 13.61 -9.43 2.80
N VAL A 291 13.14 -8.30 2.26
CA VAL A 291 11.73 -8.14 1.86
C VAL A 291 11.34 -9.11 0.74
N LEU A 292 12.23 -9.31 -0.25
CA LEU A 292 12.04 -10.29 -1.31
C LEU A 292 11.85 -11.70 -0.75
N VAL A 293 12.73 -12.12 0.16
CA VAL A 293 12.67 -13.43 0.79
C VAL A 293 11.39 -13.59 1.62
N VAL A 294 11.04 -12.60 2.44
CA VAL A 294 9.80 -12.61 3.25
C VAL A 294 8.56 -12.68 2.36
N GLY A 295 8.52 -11.93 1.27
CA GLY A 295 7.43 -11.97 0.29
C GLY A 295 7.29 -13.34 -0.37
N ALA A 296 8.42 -13.92 -0.80
CA ALA A 296 8.45 -15.24 -1.42
C ALA A 296 7.97 -16.33 -0.45
N LEU A 297 8.46 -16.32 0.79
CA LEU A 297 8.05 -17.24 1.85
C LEU A 297 6.56 -17.10 2.15
N SER A 298 6.06 -15.87 2.26
CA SER A 298 4.64 -15.60 2.48
C SER A 298 3.77 -16.15 1.35
N GLY A 299 4.21 -16.04 0.09
CA GLY A 299 3.54 -16.66 -1.06
C GLY A 299 3.53 -18.20 -1.00
N VAL A 300 4.63 -18.82 -0.59
CA VAL A 300 4.70 -20.29 -0.40
C VAL A 300 3.77 -20.74 0.73
N VAL A 301 3.74 -20.02 1.85
CA VAL A 301 2.82 -20.29 2.97
C VAL A 301 1.38 -20.15 2.52
N SER A 302 1.05 -19.07 1.81
CA SER A 302 -0.28 -18.81 1.24
C SER A 302 -0.79 -19.96 0.38
N THR A 303 0.02 -20.39 -0.58
CA THR A 303 -0.34 -21.47 -1.52
C THR A 303 -0.43 -22.82 -0.83
N THR A 304 0.43 -23.10 0.14
CA THR A 304 0.41 -24.34 0.91
C THR A 304 -0.83 -24.42 1.80
N LEU A 305 -1.12 -23.35 2.53
CA LEU A 305 -2.28 -23.27 3.42
C LEU A 305 -3.59 -23.41 2.64
N ARG A 306 -3.69 -22.73 1.48
CA ARG A 306 -4.79 -22.90 0.53
C ARG A 306 -4.95 -24.37 0.12
N ARG A 307 -3.88 -25.06 -0.26
CA ARG A 307 -3.95 -26.48 -0.67
C ARG A 307 -4.37 -27.40 0.48
N VAL A 308 -3.83 -27.22 1.68
CA VAL A 308 -4.15 -28.09 2.83
C VAL A 308 -5.61 -27.93 3.24
N ILE A 309 -6.12 -26.70 3.23
CA ILE A 309 -7.50 -26.40 3.64
C ILE A 309 -8.50 -26.78 2.55
N LEU A 310 -8.22 -26.44 1.28
CA LEU A 310 -9.12 -26.76 0.17
C LEU A 310 -9.14 -28.26 -0.16
N ARG A 311 -8.03 -28.99 0.01
CA ARG A 311 -8.02 -30.47 -0.17
C ARG A 311 -8.98 -31.20 0.75
N ARG A 312 -9.30 -30.63 1.93
CA ARG A 312 -10.30 -31.20 2.84
C ARG A 312 -11.75 -30.93 2.39
N LEU A 313 -11.95 -30.02 1.43
CA LEU A 313 -13.24 -29.64 0.86
C LEU A 313 -13.45 -30.21 -0.55
N GLU A 314 -12.39 -30.70 -1.22
CA GLU A 314 -12.42 -31.37 -2.53
C GLU A 314 -12.93 -32.83 -2.43
N GLY A 315 -14.14 -33.00 -1.90
CA GLY A 315 -14.99 -34.10 -2.36
C GLY A 315 -15.81 -33.59 -3.55
N ASP A 316 -15.48 -34.01 -4.78
CA ASP A 316 -16.29 -33.88 -6.00
C ASP A 316 -16.92 -32.51 -6.36
N VAL A 317 -16.31 -31.38 -5.97
CA VAL A 317 -16.77 -30.05 -6.43
C VAL A 317 -15.97 -29.57 -7.66
N ALA A 318 -15.82 -30.44 -8.65
CA ALA A 318 -15.37 -30.07 -10.00
C ALA A 318 -16.54 -29.45 -10.78
N GLY A 319 -17.00 -28.26 -10.39
CA GLY A 319 -18.12 -27.65 -11.10
C GLY A 319 -18.76 -26.40 -10.50
N VAL A 320 -18.38 -25.95 -9.31
CA VAL A 320 -18.91 -24.69 -8.78
C VAL A 320 -18.05 -23.56 -9.29
N SER A 321 -18.37 -23.08 -10.49
CA SER A 321 -18.14 -21.68 -10.81
C SER A 321 -18.88 -20.88 -9.74
N LEU A 322 -18.13 -20.23 -8.84
CA LEU A 322 -18.68 -19.11 -8.10
C LEU A 322 -19.32 -18.21 -9.14
N SER A 323 -20.64 -18.02 -9.08
CA SER A 323 -21.28 -17.03 -9.94
C SER A 323 -20.63 -15.71 -9.59
N THR A 324 -19.68 -15.26 -10.41
CA THR A 324 -19.34 -13.86 -10.51
C THR A 324 -20.58 -13.24 -11.12
N GLY A 325 -21.54 -12.87 -10.26
CA GLY A 325 -22.63 -12.00 -10.66
C GLY A 325 -21.97 -10.81 -11.36
N THR A 326 -22.27 -10.66 -12.63
CA THR A 326 -21.75 -9.59 -13.47
C THR A 326 -22.32 -8.30 -12.90
N THR A 327 -21.57 -7.66 -12.01
CA THR A 327 -21.90 -6.32 -11.54
C THR A 327 -21.36 -5.37 -12.58
N ALA A 328 -22.24 -5.00 -13.53
CA ALA A 328 -21.95 -3.94 -14.48
C ALA A 328 -21.77 -2.63 -13.71
N THR A 329 -20.56 -2.35 -13.23
CA THR A 329 -20.30 -1.19 -12.37
C THR A 329 -20.85 0.08 -13.02
N SER A 330 -21.70 0.83 -12.34
CA SER A 330 -22.03 2.21 -12.70
C SER A 330 -21.53 3.10 -11.57
N VAL A 331 -20.64 4.04 -11.88
CA VAL A 331 -20.17 5.03 -10.91
C VAL A 331 -21.27 6.07 -10.81
N VAL A 332 -22.14 5.90 -9.84
CA VAL A 332 -23.08 6.94 -9.46
C VAL A 332 -22.69 7.40 -8.06
N PHE A 333 -22.13 8.60 -7.97
CA PHE A 333 -21.88 9.21 -6.67
C PHE A 333 -23.21 9.34 -5.94
N ASP A 334 -23.33 8.70 -4.78
CA ASP A 334 -24.45 8.95 -3.89
C ASP A 334 -24.36 10.39 -3.36
N ARG A 335 -25.50 11.00 -3.00
CA ARG A 335 -25.55 12.38 -2.46
C ARG A 335 -24.63 12.55 -1.25
N VAL A 336 -24.50 11.50 -0.43
CA VAL A 336 -23.59 11.46 0.72
C VAL A 336 -22.12 11.54 0.29
N SER A 337 -21.71 10.80 -0.74
CA SER A 337 -20.34 10.82 -1.25
C SER A 337 -19.99 12.19 -1.86
N LEU A 338 -20.93 12.85 -2.54
CA LEU A 338 -20.74 14.21 -3.07
C LEU A 338 -20.57 15.23 -1.96
N ILE A 339 -21.39 15.15 -0.90
CA ILE A 339 -21.30 16.06 0.24
C ILE A 339 -19.95 15.86 0.97
N VAL A 340 -19.56 14.62 1.22
CA VAL A 340 -18.28 14.30 1.88
C VAL A 340 -17.09 14.76 1.04
N ALA A 341 -17.16 14.69 -0.29
CA ALA A 341 -16.11 15.19 -1.18
C ALA A 341 -16.10 16.73 -1.33
N ALA A 342 -17.26 17.38 -1.22
CA ALA A 342 -17.38 18.83 -1.37
C ALA A 342 -16.77 19.60 -0.19
N ILE A 343 -16.89 19.10 1.04
CA ILE A 343 -16.36 19.73 2.25
C ILE A 343 -14.84 20.01 2.18
N PRO A 344 -13.96 19.02 1.90
CA PRO A 344 -12.53 19.28 1.79
C PRO A 344 -12.19 20.15 0.58
N LEU A 345 -12.96 20.08 -0.51
CA LEU A 345 -12.74 20.91 -1.69
C LEU A 345 -13.04 22.40 -1.42
N ILE A 346 -14.13 22.68 -0.72
CA ILE A 346 -14.49 24.04 -0.29
C ILE A 346 -13.45 24.56 0.70
N ALA A 347 -13.01 23.73 1.65
CA ALA A 347 -11.97 24.10 2.60
C ALA A 347 -10.66 24.47 1.87
N VAL A 348 -10.24 23.66 0.89
CA VAL A 348 -9.06 23.97 0.07
C VAL A 348 -9.24 25.27 -0.70
N ALA A 349 -10.37 25.45 -1.40
CA ALA A 349 -10.64 26.66 -2.17
C ALA A 349 -10.60 27.93 -1.32
N ALA A 350 -11.12 27.88 -0.09
CA ALA A 350 -11.06 28.99 0.86
C ALA A 350 -9.62 29.29 1.33
N GLY A 351 -8.79 28.25 1.48
CA GLY A 351 -7.37 28.41 1.85
C GLY A 351 -6.51 29.00 0.73
N MET A 352 -6.86 28.80 -0.55
CA MET A 352 -6.09 29.33 -1.70
C MET A 352 -6.08 30.87 -1.77
N ILE A 353 -6.99 31.54 -1.06
CA ILE A 353 -7.08 33.01 -1.01
C ILE A 353 -6.12 33.57 0.07
N ARG A 354 -5.56 32.70 0.92
CA ARG A 354 -4.73 33.06 2.07
C ARG A 354 -3.25 33.01 1.69
N SER A 355 -2.42 33.79 2.40
CA SER A 355 -0.97 33.80 2.18
C SER A 355 -0.27 32.81 3.10
N ALA A 356 0.59 31.96 2.53
CA ALA A 356 1.49 31.06 3.26
C ALA A 356 2.88 31.69 3.50
N ALA A 357 3.00 33.02 3.46
CA ALA A 357 4.25 33.73 3.69
C ALA A 357 4.77 33.51 5.12
N ILE A 358 6.09 33.50 5.27
CA ILE A 358 6.76 33.37 6.56
C ILE A 358 6.58 34.67 7.35
N ASN A 359 6.01 34.57 8.56
CA ASN A 359 5.95 35.66 9.52
C ASN A 359 6.51 35.20 10.87
N ALA A 360 7.68 35.70 11.26
CA ALA A 360 8.34 35.24 12.48
C ALA A 360 7.58 35.60 13.77
N ASP A 361 6.72 36.62 13.73
CA ASP A 361 5.92 37.05 14.88
C ASP A 361 4.75 36.09 15.17
N ASP A 362 4.26 35.40 14.14
CA ASP A 362 3.12 34.48 14.24
C ASP A 362 3.54 33.03 14.50
N ARG A 363 4.79 32.78 14.92
CA ARG A 363 5.30 31.43 15.16
C ARG A 363 4.48 30.72 16.24
N PHE A 364 3.91 29.57 15.87
CA PHE A 364 2.98 28.83 16.74
C PHE A 364 1.77 29.67 17.20
N ALA A 365 1.31 30.64 16.41
CA ALA A 365 0.06 31.32 16.69
C ALA A 365 -1.08 30.29 16.72
N SER A 366 -1.89 30.35 17.78
CA SER A 366 -3.08 29.51 17.93
C SER A 366 -4.22 30.02 17.05
N TYR A 367 -5.38 29.36 17.13
CA TYR A 367 -6.56 29.69 16.35
C TYR A 367 -6.97 31.17 16.52
N SER A 368 -7.01 31.91 15.43
CA SER A 368 -7.43 33.32 15.40
C SER A 368 -8.10 33.67 14.07
N ALA A 369 -8.72 34.84 13.95
CA ALA A 369 -9.27 35.30 12.66
C ALA A 369 -8.17 35.45 11.60
N ALA A 370 -6.96 35.82 12.03
CA ALA A 370 -5.78 35.89 11.18
C ALA A 370 -5.21 34.51 10.82
N HIS A 371 -5.38 33.50 11.70
CA HIS A 371 -4.95 32.12 11.49
C HIS A 371 -6.01 31.11 11.95
N PRO A 372 -7.03 30.79 11.13
CA PRO A 372 -8.17 29.98 11.59
C PRO A 372 -7.82 28.53 11.95
N LEU A 373 -6.79 27.96 11.32
CA LEU A 373 -6.21 26.65 11.69
C LEU A 373 -4.91 26.78 12.49
N GLY A 374 -4.57 28.00 12.92
CA GLY A 374 -3.28 28.34 13.54
C GLY A 374 -2.15 28.51 12.52
N ALA A 375 -0.97 28.80 13.04
CA ALA A 375 0.27 28.95 12.28
C ALA A 375 1.32 27.90 12.68
N ASP A 376 2.25 27.64 11.75
CA ASP A 376 3.32 26.65 11.91
C ASP A 376 4.54 27.19 12.68
N GLN A 377 5.61 26.39 12.75
CA GLN A 377 6.86 26.72 13.42
C GLN A 377 7.63 27.91 12.82
N LEU A 378 7.29 28.30 11.59
CA LEU A 378 7.81 29.47 10.87
C LEU A 378 6.77 30.62 10.81
N GLY A 379 5.61 30.45 11.46
CA GLY A 379 4.51 31.41 11.48
C GLY A 379 3.75 31.52 10.15
N ARG A 380 3.80 30.47 9.32
CA ARG A 380 2.98 30.38 8.11
C ARG A 380 1.59 29.88 8.46
N ASP A 381 0.57 30.42 7.79
CA ASP A 381 -0.82 29.98 7.97
C ASP A 381 -1.01 28.52 7.51
N ILE A 382 -1.47 27.64 8.42
CA ILE A 382 -1.63 26.21 8.13
C ILE A 382 -2.71 25.98 7.07
N TRP A 383 -3.79 26.77 7.09
CA TRP A 383 -4.87 26.61 6.11
C TRP A 383 -4.37 26.94 4.69
N ALA A 384 -3.63 28.03 4.54
CA ALA A 384 -2.97 28.38 3.27
C ALA A 384 -2.04 27.24 2.81
N ARG A 385 -1.17 26.72 3.70
CA ARG A 385 -0.28 25.58 3.38
C ARG A 385 -1.03 24.34 2.93
N LEU A 386 -2.16 24.00 3.57
CA LEU A 386 -2.98 22.85 3.18
C LEU A 386 -3.63 23.04 1.81
N ALA A 387 -4.05 24.26 1.49
CA ALA A 387 -4.64 24.57 0.19
C ALA A 387 -3.60 24.53 -0.94
N ASP A 388 -2.41 25.07 -0.71
CA ASP A 388 -1.28 24.94 -1.64
C ASP A 388 -0.88 23.46 -1.81
N GLY A 389 -0.91 22.72 -0.70
CA GLY A 389 -0.62 21.30 -0.63
C GLY A 389 -1.60 20.43 -1.42
N PHE A 390 -2.87 20.84 -1.51
CA PHE A 390 -3.84 20.15 -2.34
C PHE A 390 -3.39 20.11 -3.79
N SER A 391 -3.03 21.26 -4.36
CA SER A 391 -2.58 21.36 -5.75
C SER A 391 -1.28 20.59 -5.96
N TYR A 392 -0.36 20.66 -4.99
CA TYR A 392 0.92 19.97 -5.04
C TYR A 392 0.78 18.44 -4.93
N SER A 393 0.26 17.94 -3.80
CA SER A 393 0.20 16.51 -3.49
C SER A 393 -0.82 15.76 -4.35
N ILE A 394 -2.01 16.33 -4.60
CA ILE A 394 -3.02 15.68 -5.45
C ILE A 394 -2.68 15.83 -6.93
N GLY A 395 -2.12 16.96 -7.37
CA GLY A 395 -1.69 17.14 -8.76
C GLY A 395 -0.67 16.08 -9.18
N VAL A 396 0.36 15.84 -8.37
CA VAL A 396 1.35 14.78 -8.62
C VAL A 396 0.68 13.40 -8.59
N ALA A 397 -0.21 13.13 -7.62
CA ALA A 397 -0.91 11.85 -7.54
C ALA A 397 -1.79 11.58 -8.78
N VAL A 398 -2.49 12.58 -9.29
CA VAL A 398 -3.31 12.46 -10.52
C VAL A 398 -2.43 12.15 -11.72
N LEU A 399 -1.32 12.87 -11.89
CA LEU A 399 -0.37 12.64 -12.97
C LEU A 399 0.21 11.22 -12.94
N VAL A 400 0.72 10.79 -11.78
CA VAL A 400 1.27 9.44 -11.59
C VAL A 400 0.19 8.38 -11.87
N THR A 401 -1.04 8.61 -11.40
CA THR A 401 -2.15 7.67 -11.61
C THR A 401 -2.56 7.58 -13.08
N ALA A 402 -2.55 8.69 -13.82
CA ALA A 402 -2.80 8.71 -15.25
C ALA A 402 -1.72 7.90 -16.01
N LEU A 403 -0.45 8.09 -15.67
CA LEU A 403 0.65 7.30 -16.25
C LEU A 403 0.51 5.81 -15.91
N CYS A 404 0.19 5.46 -14.66
CA CYS A 404 -0.11 4.09 -14.25
C CYS A 404 -1.28 3.49 -15.04
N ALA A 405 -2.32 4.26 -15.33
CA ALA A 405 -3.47 3.79 -16.10
C ALA A 405 -3.10 3.52 -17.56
N VAL A 406 -2.27 4.38 -18.17
CA VAL A 406 -1.76 4.17 -19.54
C VAL A 406 -0.89 2.92 -19.61
N ILE A 407 0.10 2.79 -18.71
CA ILE A 407 0.97 1.61 -18.63
C ILE A 407 0.12 0.36 -18.36
N GLY A 408 -0.86 0.47 -17.45
CA GLY A 408 -1.71 -0.64 -17.08
C GLY A 408 -2.63 -1.12 -18.21
N LEU A 409 -3.21 -0.20 -18.98
CA LEU A 409 -3.97 -0.52 -20.19
C LEU A 409 -3.09 -1.26 -21.20
N ILE A 410 -1.90 -0.73 -21.49
CA ILE A 410 -0.98 -1.33 -22.45
C ILE A 410 -0.58 -2.74 -21.98
N ALA A 411 -0.09 -2.87 -20.75
CA ALA A 411 0.37 -4.14 -20.18
C ALA A 411 -0.77 -5.19 -20.11
N GLY A 412 -1.97 -4.79 -19.70
CA GLY A 412 -3.13 -5.68 -19.61
C GLY A 412 -3.63 -6.19 -20.96
N HIS A 413 -3.54 -5.38 -22.03
CA HIS A 413 -3.87 -5.81 -23.39
C HIS A 413 -2.80 -6.73 -23.99
N LEU A 414 -1.52 -6.57 -23.61
CA LEU A 414 -0.41 -7.39 -24.11
C LEU A 414 -0.51 -8.86 -23.67
N GLY A 415 -1.12 -9.17 -22.52
CA GLY A 415 -1.46 -10.55 -22.19
C GLY A 415 -1.68 -10.84 -20.71
N SER A 416 -2.02 -12.11 -20.44
CA SER A 416 -2.31 -12.61 -19.09
C SER A 416 -1.08 -12.77 -18.20
N TRP A 417 0.13 -12.50 -18.70
CA TRP A 417 1.37 -12.60 -17.92
C TRP A 417 1.33 -11.70 -16.67
N VAL A 418 0.67 -10.55 -16.77
CA VAL A 418 0.47 -9.61 -15.66
C VAL A 418 -0.30 -10.24 -14.51
N LEU A 419 -1.25 -11.15 -14.78
CA LEU A 419 -1.99 -11.85 -13.73
C LEU A 419 -1.11 -12.81 -12.92
N HIS A 420 0.05 -13.21 -13.46
CA HIS A 420 0.98 -14.11 -12.79
C HIS A 420 2.09 -13.35 -12.09
N ILE A 421 2.66 -12.35 -12.75
CA ILE A 421 3.74 -11.52 -12.20
C ILE A 421 3.21 -10.47 -11.23
N GLY A 422 2.01 -9.96 -11.49
CA GLY A 422 1.41 -8.85 -10.75
C GLY A 422 1.23 -9.16 -9.27
N ASP A 423 0.87 -10.39 -8.90
CA ASP A 423 0.73 -10.79 -7.49
C ASP A 423 2.08 -10.73 -6.75
N VAL A 424 3.19 -11.07 -7.44
CA VAL A 424 4.54 -11.02 -6.89
C VAL A 424 5.02 -9.57 -6.78
N LEU A 425 4.86 -8.78 -7.83
CA LEU A 425 5.31 -7.38 -7.86
C LEU A 425 4.46 -6.46 -6.96
N ASN A 426 3.18 -6.78 -6.76
CA ASN A 426 2.31 -6.04 -5.85
C ASN A 426 2.62 -6.32 -4.37
N ALA A 427 3.48 -7.30 -4.06
CA ALA A 427 3.98 -7.52 -2.71
C ALA A 427 5.02 -6.46 -2.26
N PHE A 428 5.57 -5.68 -3.19
CA PHE A 428 6.53 -4.62 -2.88
C PHE A 428 5.80 -3.33 -2.52
N PRO A 429 5.98 -2.77 -1.31
CA PRO A 429 5.38 -1.49 -0.99
C PRO A 429 6.04 -0.36 -1.78
N ALA A 430 5.22 0.56 -2.30
CA ALA A 430 5.70 1.77 -2.95
C ALA A 430 6.58 2.61 -2.02
N VAL A 431 6.29 2.61 -0.71
CA VAL A 431 7.09 3.29 0.30
C VAL A 431 8.51 2.76 0.34
N LEU A 432 8.69 1.44 0.43
CA LEU A 432 10.01 0.80 0.42
C LEU A 432 10.79 1.14 -0.85
N LEU A 433 10.13 1.08 -2.01
CA LEU A 433 10.75 1.45 -3.28
C LEU A 433 11.16 2.94 -3.30
N GLY A 434 10.37 3.82 -2.69
CA GLY A 434 10.71 5.22 -2.53
C GLY A 434 11.92 5.44 -1.61
N LEU A 435 12.02 4.70 -0.50
CA LEU A 435 13.20 4.69 0.37
C LEU A 435 14.46 4.30 -0.41
N ILE A 436 14.36 3.23 -1.20
CA ILE A 436 15.48 2.74 -2.02
C ILE A 436 15.87 3.77 -3.09
N LEU A 437 14.89 4.29 -3.84
CA LEU A 437 15.15 5.25 -4.91
C LEU A 437 15.71 6.56 -4.36
N ALA A 438 15.28 7.00 -3.19
CA ALA A 438 15.85 8.20 -2.60
C ALA A 438 17.24 7.99 -1.98
N GLY A 439 17.53 6.81 -1.44
CA GLY A 439 18.89 6.45 -1.05
C GLY A 439 19.86 6.51 -2.24
N ALA A 440 19.40 6.09 -3.41
CA ALA A 440 20.19 6.12 -4.66
C ALA A 440 20.22 7.51 -5.32
N LEU A 441 19.06 8.08 -5.63
CA LEU A 441 18.88 9.28 -6.46
C LEU A 441 18.75 10.57 -5.65
N GLY A 442 18.63 10.48 -4.33
CA GLY A 442 18.30 11.59 -3.43
C GLY A 442 16.79 11.72 -3.17
N PRO A 443 16.39 12.23 -2.00
CA PRO A 443 14.99 12.48 -1.67
C PRO A 443 14.43 13.64 -2.51
N SER A 444 13.32 13.40 -3.21
CA SER A 444 12.61 14.40 -4.00
C SER A 444 11.19 13.93 -4.31
N THR A 445 10.31 14.87 -4.69
CA THR A 445 8.97 14.51 -5.17
C THR A 445 9.00 13.66 -6.43
N THR A 446 10.00 13.87 -7.30
CA THR A 446 10.17 13.07 -8.52
C THR A 446 10.56 11.62 -8.19
N THR A 447 11.49 11.42 -7.26
CA THR A 447 11.91 10.06 -6.86
C THR A 447 10.78 9.31 -6.16
N ALA A 448 10.00 10.00 -5.31
CA ALA A 448 8.76 9.46 -4.75
C ALA A 448 7.71 9.13 -5.82
N ALA A 449 7.50 10.00 -6.81
CA ALA A 449 6.57 9.77 -7.92
C ALA A 449 6.98 8.57 -8.79
N ILE A 450 8.27 8.41 -9.08
CA ILE A 450 8.80 7.26 -9.81
C ILE A 450 8.58 5.97 -9.01
N ALA A 451 8.82 5.98 -7.70
CA ALA A 451 8.57 4.81 -6.84
C ALA A 451 7.10 4.37 -6.88
N VAL A 452 6.18 5.33 -6.72
CA VAL A 452 4.74 5.05 -6.82
C VAL A 452 4.37 4.58 -8.22
N LEU A 453 4.94 5.18 -9.27
CA LEU A 453 4.71 4.77 -10.66
C LEU A 453 5.14 3.32 -10.89
N MET A 454 6.33 2.91 -10.44
CA MET A 454 6.90 1.58 -10.68
C MET A 454 6.03 0.41 -10.17
N VAL A 455 5.21 0.65 -9.14
CA VAL A 455 4.32 -0.36 -8.56
C VAL A 455 2.85 -0.08 -8.90
N GLY A 456 2.44 1.18 -8.98
CA GLY A 456 1.05 1.61 -9.09
C GLY A 456 0.34 1.20 -10.40
N TRP A 457 1.08 0.87 -11.46
CA TRP A 457 0.50 0.37 -12.71
C TRP A 457 0.02 -1.08 -12.61
N ILE A 458 0.59 -1.88 -11.68
CA ILE A 458 0.36 -3.33 -11.61
C ILE A 458 -1.11 -3.67 -11.32
N PRO A 459 -1.78 -3.08 -10.31
CA PRO A 459 -3.19 -3.40 -10.06
C PRO A 459 -4.11 -3.00 -11.21
N LEU A 460 -3.79 -1.91 -11.92
CA LEU A 460 -4.54 -1.46 -13.10
C LEU A 460 -4.34 -2.40 -14.28
N ALA A 461 -3.12 -2.90 -14.47
CA ALA A 461 -2.78 -3.87 -15.49
C ALA A 461 -3.44 -5.24 -15.26
N SER A 462 -3.40 -5.74 -14.02
CA SER A 462 -4.07 -6.98 -13.63
C SER A 462 -5.59 -6.87 -13.82
N HIS A 463 -6.18 -5.74 -13.44
CA HIS A 463 -7.60 -5.48 -13.68
C HIS A 463 -7.92 -5.43 -15.18
N CYS A 464 -7.12 -4.72 -15.96
CA CYS A 464 -7.27 -4.67 -17.41
C CYS A 464 -7.21 -6.07 -18.03
N ALA A 465 -6.21 -6.88 -17.66
CA ALA A 465 -6.04 -8.24 -18.17
C ALA A 465 -7.25 -9.14 -17.83
N ALA A 466 -7.81 -9.01 -16.63
CA ALA A 466 -9.02 -9.72 -16.22
C ALA A 466 -10.23 -9.32 -17.07
N VAL A 467 -10.46 -8.01 -17.24
CA VAL A 467 -11.57 -7.49 -18.05
C VAL A 467 -11.41 -7.85 -19.54
N VAL A 468 -10.18 -7.89 -20.06
CA VAL A 468 -9.89 -8.37 -21.43
C VAL A 468 -10.30 -9.83 -21.59
N GLN A 469 -9.97 -10.69 -20.61
CA GLN A 469 -10.36 -12.11 -20.66
C GLN A 469 -11.88 -12.29 -20.61
N GLU A 470 -12.55 -11.53 -19.75
CA GLU A 470 -14.01 -11.52 -19.64
C GLU A 470 -14.67 -11.05 -20.96
N ALA A 471 -14.20 -9.94 -21.52
CA ALA A 471 -14.68 -9.42 -22.79
C ALA A 471 -14.53 -10.45 -23.93
N ARG A 472 -13.39 -11.15 -23.99
CA ARG A 472 -13.13 -12.21 -24.98
C ARG A 472 -13.98 -13.47 -24.76
N ALA A 473 -14.37 -13.76 -23.52
CA ALA A 473 -15.25 -14.87 -23.18
C ALA A 473 -16.74 -14.57 -23.48
N SER A 474 -17.11 -13.29 -23.62
CA SER A 474 -18.48 -12.86 -23.86
C SER A 474 -19.07 -13.41 -25.18
N GLY A 475 -20.38 -13.69 -25.17
CA GLY A 475 -21.10 -14.20 -26.33
C GLY A 475 -21.01 -13.27 -27.55
N HIS A 476 -21.11 -11.95 -27.34
CA HIS A 476 -21.02 -10.94 -28.40
C HIS A 476 -19.65 -10.93 -29.09
N TYR A 477 -18.56 -11.06 -28.32
CA TYR A 477 -17.21 -11.15 -28.88
C TYR A 477 -17.04 -12.43 -29.71
N ARG A 478 -17.48 -13.58 -29.17
CA ARG A 478 -17.39 -14.87 -29.86
C ARG A 478 -18.21 -14.88 -31.15
N TYR A 479 -19.40 -14.32 -31.12
CA TYR A 479 -20.27 -14.17 -32.30
C TYR A 479 -19.60 -13.33 -33.40
N ALA A 480 -19.11 -12.14 -33.06
CA ALA A 480 -18.42 -11.27 -34.03
C ALA A 480 -17.17 -11.95 -34.63
N ALA A 481 -16.41 -12.70 -33.80
CA ALA A 481 -15.26 -13.47 -34.26
C ALA A 481 -15.67 -14.59 -35.24
N THR A 482 -16.77 -15.30 -34.97
CA THR A 482 -17.28 -16.35 -35.89
C THR A 482 -17.83 -15.79 -37.19
N MET A 483 -18.27 -14.53 -37.20
CA MET A 483 -18.72 -13.80 -38.40
C MET A 483 -17.57 -13.22 -39.23
N GLY A 484 -16.31 -13.54 -38.90
CA GLY A 484 -15.14 -13.14 -39.68
C GLY A 484 -14.58 -11.76 -39.35
N ALA A 485 -14.99 -11.15 -38.23
CA ALA A 485 -14.42 -9.86 -37.80
C ALA A 485 -12.89 -9.96 -37.59
N SER A 486 -12.16 -8.99 -38.14
CA SER A 486 -10.69 -8.95 -38.00
C SER A 486 -10.27 -8.70 -36.55
N ARG A 487 -9.06 -9.13 -36.18
CA ARG A 487 -8.51 -8.90 -34.82
C ARG A 487 -8.51 -7.43 -34.41
N TRP A 488 -8.27 -6.54 -35.37
CA TRP A 488 -8.29 -5.09 -35.13
C TRP A 488 -9.71 -4.57 -34.89
N HIS A 489 -10.68 -5.04 -35.67
CA HIS A 489 -12.09 -4.69 -35.47
C HIS A 489 -12.58 -5.15 -34.08
N LEU A 490 -12.28 -6.41 -33.73
CA LEU A 490 -12.59 -6.98 -32.42
C LEU A 490 -11.96 -6.17 -31.29
N LEU A 491 -10.68 -5.82 -31.39
CA LEU A 491 -10.00 -5.01 -30.39
C LEU A 491 -10.66 -3.63 -30.24
N ARG A 492 -10.83 -2.88 -31.33
CA ARG A 492 -11.22 -1.47 -31.30
C ARG A 492 -12.70 -1.25 -30.95
N HIS A 493 -13.58 -2.16 -31.33
CA HIS A 493 -15.03 -2.02 -31.10
C HIS A 493 -15.55 -2.87 -29.94
N HIS A 494 -14.97 -4.04 -29.66
CA HIS A 494 -15.51 -4.95 -28.64
C HIS A 494 -14.69 -4.99 -27.34
N VAL A 495 -13.38 -4.73 -27.38
CA VAL A 495 -12.52 -4.87 -26.18
C VAL A 495 -12.06 -3.53 -25.62
N LEU A 496 -11.54 -2.63 -26.46
CA LEU A 496 -10.92 -1.37 -26.03
C LEU A 496 -11.91 -0.41 -25.33
N PRO A 497 -13.13 -0.16 -25.84
CA PRO A 497 -14.07 0.76 -25.19
C PRO A 497 -14.48 0.27 -23.80
N TRP A 498 -14.68 -1.04 -23.66
CA TRP A 498 -15.08 -1.68 -22.40
C TRP A 498 -13.94 -1.66 -21.37
N THR A 499 -12.75 -2.06 -21.78
CA THR A 499 -11.56 -2.12 -20.90
C THR A 499 -11.09 -0.73 -20.48
N THR A 500 -11.11 0.25 -21.38
CA THR A 500 -10.69 1.64 -21.07
C THR A 500 -11.58 2.23 -19.98
N LEU A 501 -12.90 2.08 -20.10
CA LEU A 501 -13.83 2.60 -19.09
C LEU A 501 -13.62 1.93 -17.73
N ALA A 502 -13.45 0.61 -17.69
CA ALA A 502 -13.20 -0.13 -16.46
C ALA A 502 -11.89 0.31 -15.78
N VAL A 503 -10.80 0.43 -16.53
CA VAL A 503 -9.49 0.83 -15.99
C VAL A 503 -9.47 2.29 -15.55
N VAL A 504 -10.08 3.20 -16.30
CA VAL A 504 -10.17 4.62 -15.89
C VAL A 504 -10.91 4.76 -14.58
N ARG A 505 -12.00 4.00 -14.37
CA ARG A 505 -12.75 4.01 -13.11
C ARG A 505 -11.93 3.48 -11.95
N HIS A 506 -11.20 2.37 -12.15
CA HIS A 506 -10.28 1.86 -11.14
C HIS A 506 -9.16 2.88 -10.85
N ALA A 507 -8.63 3.55 -11.88
CA ALA A 507 -7.61 4.58 -11.76
C ALA A 507 -8.10 5.77 -10.91
N VAL A 508 -9.34 6.25 -11.11
CA VAL A 508 -9.91 7.33 -10.28
C VAL A 508 -9.91 6.97 -8.79
N GLY A 509 -10.32 5.74 -8.43
CA GLY A 509 -10.25 5.26 -7.04
C GLY A 509 -8.82 5.13 -6.51
N ARG A 510 -7.83 4.93 -7.39
CA ARG A 510 -6.41 4.82 -7.05
C ARG A 510 -5.72 6.17 -6.81
N ILE A 511 -6.30 7.30 -7.23
CA ILE A 511 -5.72 8.64 -7.00
C ILE A 511 -5.45 8.86 -5.52
N ALA A 512 -6.44 8.61 -4.67
CA ALA A 512 -6.29 8.76 -3.22
C ALA A 512 -5.23 7.84 -2.62
N HIS A 513 -5.18 6.58 -3.06
CA HIS A 513 -4.15 5.65 -2.60
C HIS A 513 -2.73 6.10 -2.99
N ASN A 514 -2.56 6.56 -4.22
CA ASN A 514 -1.27 7.06 -4.69
C ASN A 514 -0.88 8.36 -3.98
N ALA A 515 -1.85 9.26 -3.71
CA ALA A 515 -1.63 10.47 -2.92
C ALA A 515 -1.22 10.17 -1.47
N ILE A 516 -1.90 9.22 -0.81
CA ILE A 516 -1.52 8.76 0.54
C ILE A 516 -0.11 8.14 0.53
N SER A 517 0.25 7.41 -0.53
CA SER A 517 1.60 6.84 -0.67
C SER A 517 2.68 7.92 -0.84
N LEU A 518 2.39 8.97 -1.63
CA LEU A 518 3.28 10.14 -1.77
C LEU A 518 3.42 10.90 -0.45
N ALA A 519 2.30 11.12 0.26
CA ALA A 519 2.31 11.74 1.58
C ALA A 519 3.07 10.89 2.62
N ALA A 520 2.96 9.56 2.57
CA ALA A 520 3.75 8.68 3.44
C ALA A 520 5.25 8.79 3.16
N LEU A 521 5.66 8.94 1.88
CA LEU A 521 7.05 9.19 1.51
C LEU A 521 7.53 10.58 1.94
N GLY A 522 6.69 11.61 1.79
CA GLY A 522 6.94 12.95 2.33
C GLY A 522 7.10 12.94 3.85
N TYR A 523 6.22 12.21 4.54
CA TYR A 523 6.25 12.02 5.99
C TYR A 523 7.52 11.34 6.50
N LEU A 524 8.07 10.40 5.71
CA LEU A 524 9.33 9.73 6.03
C LEU A 524 10.57 10.58 5.72
N GLY A 525 10.41 11.81 5.21
CA GLY A 525 11.51 12.70 4.83
C GLY A 525 12.14 12.37 3.48
N VAL A 526 11.48 11.53 2.68
CA VAL A 526 12.04 10.92 1.47
C VAL A 526 11.37 11.44 0.18
N GLY A 527 10.25 12.13 0.34
CA GLY A 527 9.48 12.74 -0.75
C GLY A 527 9.86 14.20 -1.00
N ALA A 528 8.87 15.09 -0.86
CA ALA A 528 9.06 16.52 -1.11
C ALA A 528 10.08 17.16 -0.16
N SER A 529 10.69 18.26 -0.59
CA SER A 529 11.67 18.98 0.22
C SER A 529 11.04 19.56 1.49
N VAL A 530 11.86 19.72 2.54
CA VAL A 530 11.46 20.38 3.80
C VAL A 530 10.90 21.77 3.50
N GLY A 531 9.85 22.18 4.22
CA GLY A 531 9.16 23.45 4.02
C GLY A 531 8.19 23.50 2.84
N SER A 532 8.14 22.46 1.99
CA SER A 532 7.12 22.35 0.93
C SER A 532 5.70 22.27 1.51
N PRO A 533 4.66 22.61 0.73
CA PRO A 533 3.28 22.48 1.17
C PRO A 533 2.75 21.04 1.09
N ASP A 534 3.60 20.02 0.89
CA ASP A 534 3.16 18.62 0.85
C ASP A 534 2.55 18.19 2.19
N TRP A 535 1.36 17.57 2.15
CA TRP A 535 0.64 17.20 3.38
C TRP A 535 1.39 16.20 4.27
N GLY A 536 2.22 15.33 3.67
CA GLY A 536 3.09 14.42 4.39
C GLY A 536 4.20 15.15 5.13
N VAL A 537 4.83 16.12 4.46
CA VAL A 537 5.88 16.98 5.04
C VAL A 537 5.32 17.89 6.14
N ILE A 538 4.15 18.50 5.93
CA ILE A 538 3.48 19.30 6.96
C ILE A 538 3.22 18.43 8.21
N LEU A 539 2.78 17.18 8.02
CA LEU A 539 2.53 16.28 9.14
C LEU A 539 3.83 15.88 9.87
N GLU A 540 4.91 15.57 9.13
CA GLU A 540 6.23 15.25 9.70
C GLU A 540 6.73 16.41 10.57
N GLU A 541 6.75 17.63 10.03
CA GLU A 541 7.15 18.84 10.74
C GLU A 541 6.33 19.04 12.03
N SER A 542 5.05 18.69 11.98
CA SER A 542 4.12 18.84 13.11
C SER A 542 4.36 17.82 14.23
N THR A 543 4.92 16.64 13.94
CA THR A 543 5.13 15.59 14.95
C THR A 543 6.07 16.04 16.07
N HIS A 544 7.08 16.85 15.74
CA HIS A 544 8.04 17.42 16.68
C HIS A 544 7.41 18.42 17.67
N TYR A 545 6.20 18.91 17.38
CA TYR A 545 5.53 19.96 18.14
C TYR A 545 4.16 19.53 18.68
N LEU A 546 3.81 18.24 18.68
CA LEU A 546 2.48 17.75 19.11
C LEU A 546 2.09 18.17 20.53
N GLU A 547 3.04 18.28 21.46
CA GLU A 547 2.77 18.75 22.82
C GLU A 547 2.51 20.26 22.89
N ARG A 548 3.19 21.04 22.03
CA ARG A 548 3.18 22.51 22.07
C ARG A 548 2.10 23.12 21.19
N ALA A 549 1.93 22.59 19.98
CA ALA A 549 1.11 23.15 18.92
C ALA A 549 0.38 22.02 18.15
N PRO A 550 -0.51 21.26 18.81
CA PRO A 550 -1.18 20.10 18.20
C PRO A 550 -2.04 20.46 16.98
N TRP A 551 -2.50 21.71 16.86
CA TRP A 551 -3.25 22.20 15.71
C TRP A 551 -2.51 22.05 14.38
N MET A 552 -1.17 22.10 14.41
CA MET A 552 -0.32 21.90 13.22
C MET A 552 -0.55 20.54 12.56
N ALA A 553 -0.75 19.49 13.37
CA ALA A 553 -0.97 18.14 12.87
C ALA A 553 -2.45 17.89 12.47
N ILE A 554 -3.41 18.53 13.14
CA ILE A 554 -4.85 18.25 12.94
C ILE A 554 -5.26 18.47 11.47
N GLY A 555 -4.83 19.59 10.89
CA GLY A 555 -5.12 19.94 9.50
C GLY A 555 -4.73 18.86 8.48
N PRO A 556 -3.44 18.51 8.33
CA PRO A 556 -3.00 17.49 7.38
C PRO A 556 -3.58 16.10 7.69
N MET A 557 -3.76 15.73 8.96
CA MET A 557 -4.39 14.46 9.32
C MET A 557 -5.84 14.38 8.81
N LEU A 558 -6.64 15.44 8.99
CA LEU A 558 -8.01 15.49 8.49
C LEU A 558 -8.06 15.44 6.96
N CYS A 559 -7.16 16.14 6.26
CA CYS A 559 -7.07 16.09 4.81
C CYS A 559 -6.77 14.68 4.29
N LEU A 560 -5.80 13.99 4.89
CA LEU A 560 -5.41 12.63 4.49
C LEU A 560 -6.50 11.60 4.81
N VAL A 561 -7.17 11.71 5.97
CA VAL A 561 -8.32 10.87 6.32
C VAL A 561 -9.49 11.11 5.37
N ALA A 562 -9.82 12.37 5.09
CA ALA A 562 -10.90 12.72 4.17
C ALA A 562 -10.63 12.14 2.76
N LEU A 563 -9.38 12.24 2.29
CA LEU A 563 -8.97 11.69 0.99
C LEU A 563 -9.19 10.17 0.91
N GLY A 564 -8.81 9.43 1.96
CA GLY A 564 -9.07 8.00 2.04
C GLY A 564 -10.57 7.67 2.08
N VAL A 565 -11.36 8.42 2.86
CA VAL A 565 -12.81 8.17 3.03
C VAL A 565 -13.55 8.42 1.72
N VAL A 566 -13.24 9.52 1.02
CA VAL A 566 -13.82 9.83 -0.30
C VAL A 566 -13.56 8.69 -1.28
N ALA A 567 -12.34 8.14 -1.30
CA ALA A 567 -12.02 7.01 -2.16
C ALA A 567 -12.79 5.74 -1.80
N ALA A 568 -12.89 5.42 -0.51
CA ALA A 568 -13.65 4.25 -0.05
C ALA A 568 -15.14 4.35 -0.42
N LEU A 569 -15.75 5.51 -0.19
CA LEU A 569 -17.17 5.76 -0.52
C LEU A 569 -17.44 5.76 -2.04
N ALA A 570 -16.49 6.26 -2.83
CA ALA A 570 -16.59 6.21 -4.30
C ALA A 570 -16.60 4.75 -4.82
N THR A 571 -15.94 3.83 -4.13
CA THR A 571 -15.96 2.40 -4.49
C THR A 571 -17.22 1.66 -4.04
N ASP A 572 -17.79 2.00 -2.89
CA ASP A 572 -18.93 1.27 -2.30
C ASP A 572 -20.32 1.68 -2.86
N SER A 573 -20.48 2.92 -3.28
CA SER A 573 -21.73 3.42 -3.89
C SER A 573 -22.12 2.68 -5.17
N VAL A 574 -21.13 2.07 -5.85
CA VAL A 574 -21.28 1.26 -7.05
C VAL A 574 -22.09 -0.02 -6.78
N GLY A 575 -22.00 -0.61 -5.59
CA GLY A 575 -22.67 -1.87 -5.25
C GLY A 575 -24.15 -1.73 -4.87
N ARG A 576 -24.60 -0.55 -4.41
CA ARG A 576 -25.94 -0.40 -3.79
C ARG A 576 -27.10 -0.18 -4.76
N ARG A 577 -26.89 0.46 -5.93
CA ARG A 577 -28.01 0.75 -6.86
C ARG A 577 -28.40 -0.43 -7.75
N GLN A 578 -27.47 -1.34 -8.06
CA GLN A 578 -27.80 -2.51 -8.90
C GLN A 578 -28.70 -3.52 -8.21
N ALA A 579 -28.61 -3.63 -6.88
CA ALA A 579 -29.52 -4.48 -6.11
C ALA A 579 -30.98 -3.96 -6.11
N VAL A 580 -31.19 -2.68 -6.45
CA VAL A 580 -32.52 -2.07 -6.58
C VAL A 580 -33.04 -2.22 -8.01
N ASP A 581 -32.20 -2.02 -9.03
CA ASP A 581 -32.60 -2.13 -10.45
C ASP A 581 -32.85 -3.57 -10.92
N VAL A 582 -32.33 -4.59 -10.24
CA VAL A 582 -32.66 -6.01 -10.52
C VAL A 582 -33.97 -6.44 -9.84
N ALA A 583 -34.49 -5.63 -8.91
CA ALA A 583 -35.74 -5.88 -8.18
C ALA A 583 -36.94 -5.09 -8.72
N SER A 584 -36.74 -4.27 -9.76
CA SER A 584 -37.76 -3.55 -10.55
C SER A 584 -37.82 -4.12 -11.96
#